data_AF-D3AWN0-F1
#
_entry.id   AF-D3AWN0-F1
#
_cell.length_a   1.000
_cell.length_b   1.000
_cell.length_c   1.000
_cell.angle_alpha   90.00
_cell.angle_beta   90.00
_cell.angle_gamma   90.00
#
_symmetry.space_group_name_H-M   'P 1'
#
loop_
_entity.id
_entity.type
_entity.pdbx_description
1 polymer ?
#
loop_
_entity_poly.entity_id
_entity_poly.type
_entity_poly.pdbx_seq_one_letter_code
_entity_poly.pdbx_strand_id
1 'polypeptide(L)'
;MAWFEGTEIKVRLVYFLCLLLLIMAVVSAISTFLIGIIICIATVLVAICGAVGARFNSHKLLWWFMMGLVVLIGLSIVSIIWELIKSKGFSGWMIKDLILIVFYGTGIFLAFTLRGRSFRYNPVVGQNANFQKL
;
A
#
# COMPACT_ATOMS: atom_id res chain seq x y z
N MET A 1 21.81 -18.55 -2.15
CA MET A 1 20.49 -18.14 -1.61
C MET A 1 19.71 -17.45 -2.72
N ALA A 2 19.02 -18.26 -3.53
CA ALA A 2 18.14 -17.83 -4.62
C ALA A 2 16.73 -17.64 -4.06
N TRP A 3 16.48 -16.52 -3.39
CA TRP A 3 15.15 -16.19 -2.86
C TRP A 3 14.57 -15.05 -3.70
N PHE A 4 13.63 -15.38 -4.59
CA PHE A 4 12.86 -14.49 -5.50
C PHE A 4 13.37 -14.31 -6.93
N GLU A 5 13.58 -15.40 -7.66
CA GLU A 5 13.84 -15.40 -9.12
C GLU A 5 12.62 -15.12 -10.02
N GLY A 6 11.44 -14.80 -9.48
CA GLY A 6 10.28 -14.42 -10.30
C GLY A 6 9.77 -13.03 -9.94
N THR A 7 10.00 -12.03 -10.78
CA THR A 7 9.21 -10.79 -10.80
C THR A 7 7.70 -11.11 -10.78
N GLU A 8 7.30 -12.19 -11.44
CA GLU A 8 5.95 -12.73 -11.44
C GLU A 8 5.42 -13.13 -10.06
N ILE A 9 6.24 -13.76 -9.20
CA ILE A 9 5.83 -14.20 -7.86
C ILE A 9 5.53 -12.98 -6.98
N LYS A 10 6.38 -11.96 -7.05
CA LYS A 10 6.18 -10.70 -6.31
C LYS A 10 4.92 -9.96 -6.77
N VAL A 11 4.65 -9.94 -8.07
CA VAL A 11 3.43 -9.36 -8.65
C VAL A 11 2.19 -10.10 -8.16
N ARG A 12 2.20 -11.45 -8.17
CA ARG A 12 1.10 -12.28 -7.63
C ARG A 12 0.85 -11.99 -6.14
N LEU A 13 1.91 -11.80 -5.34
CA LEU A 13 1.79 -11.43 -3.93
C LEU A 13 1.12 -10.07 -3.73
N VAL A 14 1.42 -9.07 -4.57
CA VAL A 14 0.72 -7.77 -4.51
C VAL A 14 -0.75 -7.90 -4.89
N TYR A 15 -1.09 -8.68 -5.91
CA TYR A 15 -2.50 -8.94 -6.24
C TYR A 15 -3.24 -9.60 -5.08
N PHE A 16 -2.63 -10.61 -4.46
CA PHE A 16 -3.20 -11.29 -3.29
C PHE A 16 -3.38 -10.33 -2.12
N LEU A 17 -2.41 -9.45 -1.87
CA LEU A 17 -2.50 -8.43 -0.83
C LEU A 17 -3.60 -7.41 -1.13
N CYS A 18 -3.72 -6.92 -2.36
CA CYS A 18 -4.80 -6.01 -2.75
C CYS A 18 -6.19 -6.65 -2.56
N LEU A 19 -6.32 -7.95 -2.84
CA LEU A 19 -7.57 -8.69 -2.63
C LEU A 19 -7.89 -8.82 -1.14
N LEU A 20 -6.90 -9.14 -0.30
CA LEU A 20 -7.06 -9.16 1.16
C LEU A 20 -7.47 -7.78 1.71
N LEU A 21 -6.83 -6.70 1.22
CA LEU A 21 -7.17 -5.33 1.62
C LEU A 21 -8.62 -4.97 1.27
N LEU A 22 -9.10 -5.41 0.10
CA LEU A 22 -10.51 -5.22 -0.30
C LEU A 22 -11.48 -5.95 0.64
N ILE A 23 -11.19 -7.20 1.00
CA ILE A 23 -12.04 -7.96 1.93
C ILE A 23 -12.10 -7.24 3.29
N MET A 24 -10.95 -6.83 3.82
CA MET A 24 -10.87 -6.15 5.12
C MET A 24 -11.51 -4.76 5.10
N ALA A 25 -11.44 -4.05 3.97
CA ALA A 25 -12.11 -2.77 3.76
C ALA A 25 -13.64 -2.91 3.84
N VAL A 26 -14.21 -3.96 3.25
CA VAL A 26 -15.64 -4.26 3.34
C VAL A 26 -16.05 -4.54 4.79
N VAL A 27 -15.25 -5.33 5.52
CA VAL A 27 -15.49 -5.60 6.95
C VAL A 27 -15.46 -4.30 7.77
N SER A 28 -14.53 -3.38 7.48
CA SER A 28 -14.42 -2.09 8.18
C SER A 28 -15.60 -1.14 7.90
N ALA A 29 -16.20 -1.21 6.70
CA ALA A 29 -17.38 -0.42 6.36
C ALA A 29 -18.62 -0.82 7.20
N ILE A 30 -18.72 -2.09 7.60
CA ILE A 30 -19.85 -2.60 8.40
C ILE A 30 -19.73 -2.16 9.87
N SER A 31 -18.51 -2.07 10.41
CA SER A 31 -18.28 -1.73 11.82
C SER A 31 -18.46 -0.26 12.15
N THR A 32 -18.06 0.62 11.23
CA THR A 32 -18.00 2.07 11.45
C THR A 32 -18.55 2.78 10.23
N PHE A 33 -19.84 3.12 10.23
CA PHE A 33 -20.53 3.52 8.99
C PHE A 33 -19.88 4.74 8.29
N LEU A 34 -19.58 5.84 9.01
CA LEU A 34 -18.98 7.04 8.41
C LEU A 34 -17.48 6.90 8.10
N ILE A 35 -16.67 6.49 9.09
CA ILE A 35 -15.20 6.42 8.93
C ILE A 35 -14.81 5.20 8.08
N GLY A 36 -15.51 4.08 8.24
CA GLY A 36 -15.26 2.84 7.51
C GLY A 36 -15.56 2.95 6.02
N ILE A 37 -16.59 3.72 5.62
CA ILE A 37 -16.85 3.99 4.18
C ILE A 37 -15.69 4.77 3.56
N ILE A 38 -15.15 5.79 4.25
CA ILE A 38 -14.01 6.56 3.76
C ILE A 38 -12.78 5.67 3.61
N ILE A 39 -12.47 4.85 4.63
CA ILE A 39 -11.38 3.88 4.59
C ILE A 39 -11.60 2.89 3.44
N CYS A 40 -12.82 2.44 3.22
CA CYS A 40 -13.15 1.49 2.16
C CYS A 40 -12.88 2.09 0.77
N ILE A 41 -13.40 3.28 0.48
CA ILE A 41 -13.17 3.96 -0.80
C ILE A 41 -11.69 4.22 -1.03
N ALA A 42 -10.98 4.73 -0.01
CA ALA A 42 -9.54 4.96 -0.09
C ALA A 42 -8.77 3.65 -0.34
N THR A 43 -9.16 2.55 0.32
CA THR A 43 -8.52 1.23 0.13
C THR A 43 -8.76 0.69 -1.28
N VAL A 44 -9.95 0.88 -1.86
CA VAL A 44 -10.25 0.51 -3.25
C VAL A 44 -9.34 1.25 -4.23
N LEU A 45 -9.21 2.57 -4.08
CA LEU A 45 -8.35 3.40 -4.94
C LEU A 45 -6.88 2.96 -4.85
N VAL A 46 -6.39 2.73 -3.62
CA VAL A 46 -5.03 2.26 -3.38
C VAL A 46 -4.82 0.86 -3.96
N ALA A 47 -5.78 -0.06 -3.78
CA ALA A 47 -5.70 -1.41 -4.35
C ALA A 47 -5.62 -1.39 -5.89
N ILE A 48 -6.37 -0.51 -6.55
CA ILE A 48 -6.28 -0.31 -8.01
C ILE A 48 -4.89 0.21 -8.38
N CYS A 49 -4.37 1.23 -7.68
CA CYS A 49 -3.01 1.73 -7.92
C CYS A 49 -1.94 0.65 -7.73
N GLY A 50 -2.08 -0.22 -6.73
CA GLY A 50 -1.17 -1.35 -6.49
C GLY A 50 -1.25 -2.41 -7.58
N ALA A 51 -2.46 -2.81 -7.98
CA ALA A 51 -2.70 -3.79 -9.02
C ALA A 51 -2.19 -3.33 -10.40
N VAL A 52 -2.49 -2.08 -10.78
CA VAL A 52 -2.03 -1.47 -12.03
C VAL A 52 -0.53 -1.22 -11.97
N GLY A 53 -0.02 -0.72 -10.84
CA GLY A 53 1.41 -0.49 -10.62
C GLY A 53 2.24 -1.77 -10.74
N ALA A 54 1.75 -2.88 -10.20
CA ALA A 54 2.39 -4.20 -10.32
C ALA A 54 2.29 -4.76 -11.75
N ARG A 55 1.14 -4.61 -12.43
CA ARG A 55 0.94 -5.06 -13.82
C ARG A 55 1.91 -4.41 -14.80
N PHE A 56 2.06 -3.09 -14.70
CA PHE A 56 2.87 -2.30 -15.63
C PHE A 56 4.29 -2.06 -15.11
N ASN A 57 4.65 -2.64 -13.97
CA ASN A 57 5.91 -2.42 -13.26
C ASN A 57 6.28 -0.91 -13.16
N SER A 58 5.27 -0.06 -12.95
CA SER A 58 5.44 1.39 -13.00
C SER A 58 5.87 1.93 -11.63
N HIS A 59 7.10 2.43 -11.55
CA HIS A 59 7.66 2.99 -10.33
C HIS A 59 6.86 4.16 -9.76
N LYS A 60 6.17 4.94 -10.60
CA LYS A 60 5.33 6.07 -10.16
C LYS A 60 4.07 5.56 -9.48
N LEU A 61 3.37 4.59 -10.08
CA LEU A 61 2.15 4.03 -9.49
C LEU A 61 2.43 3.22 -8.22
N LEU A 62 3.54 2.47 -8.18
CA LEU A 62 3.96 1.76 -6.96
C LEU A 62 4.29 2.74 -5.82
N TRP A 63 4.80 3.93 -6.13
CA TRP A 63 5.03 4.96 -5.12
C TRP A 63 3.73 5.57 -4.60
N TRP A 64 2.76 5.87 -5.50
CA TRP A 64 1.43 6.30 -5.08
C TRP A 64 0.71 5.25 -4.25
N PHE A 65 0.88 3.97 -4.59
CA PHE A 65 0.41 2.85 -3.78
C PHE A 65 1.02 2.87 -2.38
N MET A 66 2.35 3.01 -2.25
CA MET A 66 3.03 3.12 -0.95
C MET A 66 2.53 4.34 -0.15
N MET A 67 2.44 5.52 -0.77
CA MET A 67 1.95 6.72 -0.12
C MET A 67 0.50 6.58 0.34
N GLY A 68 -0.35 5.97 -0.49
CA GLY A 68 -1.73 5.65 -0.15
C GLY A 68 -1.84 4.71 1.05
N LEU A 69 -1.00 3.68 1.12
CA LEU A 69 -0.93 2.78 2.28
C LEU A 69 -0.48 3.51 3.55
N VAL A 70 0.45 4.46 3.47
CA VAL A 70 0.87 5.28 4.62
C VAL A 70 -0.27 6.15 5.14
N VAL A 71 -1.04 6.77 4.24
CA VAL A 71 -2.23 7.55 4.62
C VAL A 71 -3.28 6.66 5.28
N LEU A 72 -3.50 5.45 4.75
CA LEU A 72 -4.42 4.48 5.33
C LEU A 72 -3.99 4.02 6.72
N ILE A 73 -2.68 3.84 6.97
CA ILE A 73 -2.15 3.58 8.33
C ILE A 73 -2.51 4.73 9.27
N GLY A 74 -2.31 5.98 8.83
CA GLY A 74 -2.69 7.16 9.61
C GLY A 74 -4.19 7.17 9.96
N LEU A 75 -5.05 6.87 8.98
CA LEU A 75 -6.50 6.76 9.19
C LEU A 75 -6.88 5.63 10.14
N SER A 76 -6.23 4.46 10.07
CA SER A 76 -6.45 3.36 11.01
C SER A 76 -6.03 3.74 12.44
N ILE A 77 -4.93 4.49 12.61
CA ILE A 77 -4.52 4.98 13.94
C ILE A 77 -5.56 5.97 14.50
N VAL A 78 -6.06 6.89 13.67
CA VAL A 78 -7.12 7.83 14.07
C VAL A 78 -8.40 7.08 14.46
N SER A 79 -8.77 6.04 13.71
CA SER A 79 -9.91 5.15 14.02
C SER A 79 -9.75 4.49 15.39
N ILE A 80 -8.58 3.92 15.67
CA ILE A 80 -8.25 3.29 16.96
C ILE A 80 -8.37 4.30 18.11
N ILE A 81 -7.82 5.51 17.96
CA ILE A 81 -7.89 6.56 18.99
C ILE A 81 -9.35 6.96 19.23
N TRP A 82 -10.14 7.11 18.17
CA TRP A 82 -11.55 7.47 18.27
C TRP A 82 -12.37 6.39 19.00
N GLU A 83 -12.16 5.12 18.65
CA GLU A 83 -12.82 4.00 19.32
C GLU A 83 -12.42 3.90 20.79
N LEU A 84 -11.14 4.11 21.13
CA LEU A 84 -10.64 4.09 22.50
C LEU A 84 -11.30 5.17 23.37
N ILE A 85 -11.45 6.40 22.85
CA ILE A 85 -12.13 7.50 23.55
C ILE A 85 -13.61 7.16 23.77
N LYS A 86 -14.28 6.63 22.74
CA LYS A 86 -15.73 6.37 22.79
C LYS A 86 -16.08 5.17 23.69
N SER A 87 -15.27 4.13 23.67
CA SER A 87 -15.54 2.87 24.38
C SER A 87 -14.99 2.84 25.82
N LYS A 88 -14.21 3.85 26.24
CA LYS A 88 -13.53 3.91 27.55
C LYS A 88 -12.74 2.63 27.87
N GLY A 89 -12.24 1.93 26.85
CA GLY A 89 -11.59 0.63 27.00
C GLY A 89 -11.13 0.05 25.66
N PHE A 90 -10.61 -1.18 25.70
CA PHE A 90 -10.18 -1.87 24.49
C PHE A 90 -11.37 -2.59 23.85
N SER A 91 -11.80 -2.10 22.70
CA SER A 91 -12.90 -2.68 21.92
C SER A 91 -12.37 -3.78 20.99
N GLY A 92 -13.10 -4.88 20.85
CA GLY A 92 -12.75 -5.93 19.87
C GLY A 92 -12.68 -5.41 18.42
N TRP A 93 -13.35 -4.29 18.14
CA TRP A 93 -13.30 -3.59 16.86
C TRP A 93 -11.94 -2.90 16.58
N MET A 94 -11.10 -2.68 17.59
CA MET A 94 -9.76 -2.13 17.39
C MET A 94 -8.80 -3.19 16.81
N ILE A 95 -9.12 -4.49 16.95
CA ILE A 95 -8.28 -5.59 16.46
C ILE A 95 -8.24 -5.60 14.93
N LYS A 96 -9.36 -5.32 14.24
CA LYS A 96 -9.36 -5.22 12.77
C LYS A 96 -8.45 -4.10 12.26
N ASP A 97 -8.37 -2.99 12.99
CA ASP A 97 -7.55 -1.84 12.58
C ASP A 97 -6.06 -2.14 12.80
N LEU A 98 -5.71 -2.88 13.86
CA LEU A 98 -4.34 -3.41 14.05
C LEU A 98 -3.93 -4.38 12.93
N ILE A 99 -4.83 -5.30 12.56
CA ILE A 99 -4.60 -6.25 11.46
C ILE A 99 -4.42 -5.48 10.12
N LEU A 100 -5.24 -4.47 9.86
CA LEU A 100 -5.13 -3.61 8.68
C LEU A 100 -3.77 -2.91 8.62
N ILE A 101 -3.27 -2.37 9.73
CA ILE A 101 -1.95 -1.73 9.80
C ILE A 101 -0.84 -2.72 9.40
N VAL A 102 -0.90 -3.97 9.87
CA VAL A 102 0.07 -5.01 9.50
C VAL A 102 0.00 -5.32 8.00
N PHE A 103 -1.21 -5.41 7.42
CA PHE A 103 -1.38 -5.61 5.99
C PHE A 103 -0.88 -4.44 5.14
N TYR A 104 -1.13 -3.20 5.59
CA TYR A 104 -0.60 -2.02 4.93
C TYR A 104 0.94 -2.00 4.98
N GLY A 105 1.54 -2.36 6.12
CA GLY A 105 2.99 -2.47 6.27
C GLY A 105 3.62 -3.53 5.35
N THR A 106 2.99 -4.70 5.23
CA THR A 106 3.42 -5.74 4.28
C THR A 106 3.26 -5.31 2.83
N GLY A 107 2.21 -4.56 2.50
CA GLY A 107 2.02 -3.95 1.19
C GLY A 107 3.12 -2.96 0.82
N ILE A 108 3.53 -2.10 1.77
CA ILE A 108 4.64 -1.15 1.60
C ILE A 108 5.95 -1.92 1.35
N PHE A 109 6.21 -2.96 2.14
CA PHE A 109 7.41 -3.79 1.98
C PHE A 109 7.45 -4.51 0.60
N LEU A 110 6.33 -5.10 0.18
CA LEU A 110 6.21 -5.75 -1.13
C LEU A 110 6.37 -4.75 -2.27
N ALA A 111 5.77 -3.56 -2.17
CA ALA A 111 5.93 -2.50 -3.16
C ALA A 111 7.40 -2.03 -3.25
N PHE A 112 8.09 -1.90 -2.12
CA PHE A 112 9.50 -1.55 -2.06
C PHE A 112 10.38 -2.63 -2.71
N THR A 113 10.12 -3.92 -2.42
CA THR A 113 10.89 -5.03 -3.02
C THR A 113 10.62 -5.25 -4.51
N LEU A 114 9.45 -4.83 -5.02
CA LEU A 114 9.12 -4.80 -6.45
C LEU A 114 9.76 -3.62 -7.18
N ARG A 115 9.88 -2.46 -6.52
CA ARG A 115 10.48 -1.26 -7.11
C ARG A 115 11.97 -1.42 -7.42
N GLY A 116 12.64 -2.39 -6.81
CA GLY A 116 14.10 -2.56 -6.90
C GLY A 116 14.83 -1.34 -6.31
N ARG A 117 16.17 -1.35 -6.27
CA ARG A 117 17.03 -0.25 -5.80
C ARG A 117 16.94 1.05 -6.67
N SER A 118 15.75 1.47 -7.08
CA SER A 118 15.51 2.64 -7.94
C SER A 118 15.48 3.98 -7.16
N PHE A 119 16.04 4.02 -5.95
CA PHE A 119 16.51 5.26 -5.32
C PHE A 119 17.87 5.75 -5.86
N ARG A 120 18.41 5.11 -6.90
CA ARG A 120 19.19 5.89 -7.86
C ARG A 120 18.22 6.81 -8.60
N TYR A 121 17.91 7.95 -7.98
CA TYR A 121 17.99 9.21 -8.71
C TYR A 121 19.46 9.34 -9.18
N ASN A 122 19.87 8.49 -10.12
CA ASN A 122 20.82 8.95 -11.10
C ASN A 122 19.95 9.85 -11.96
N PRO A 123 20.08 11.20 -11.91
CA PRO A 123 19.92 11.91 -13.16
C PRO A 123 20.77 11.12 -14.15
N VAL A 124 20.17 10.62 -15.21
CA VAL A 124 20.93 10.07 -16.33
C VAL A 124 21.66 11.29 -16.91
N VAL A 125 22.78 11.69 -16.31
CA VAL A 125 23.75 12.67 -16.83
C VAL A 125 24.51 12.04 -18.01
N GLY A 126 23.80 11.27 -18.83
CA GLY A 126 24.36 10.48 -19.93
C GLY A 126 23.37 10.23 -21.06
N GLN A 127 22.17 10.83 -21.02
CA GLN A 127 21.18 10.74 -22.11
C GLN A 127 21.26 11.92 -23.08
N ASN A 128 22.40 12.61 -23.11
CA ASN A 128 22.81 13.43 -24.23
C ASN A 128 24.11 12.86 -24.80
N ALA A 129 24.01 11.81 -25.61
CA ALA A 129 25.11 11.35 -26.45
C ALA A 129 25.54 12.41 -27.49
N ASN A 130 24.77 13.51 -27.63
CA ASN A 130 25.01 14.62 -28.55
C ASN A 130 25.69 15.85 -27.92
N PHE A 131 26.06 15.86 -26.63
CA PHE A 131 26.80 16.98 -26.04
C PHE A 131 28.32 16.75 -25.97
N GLN A 132 28.82 15.64 -26.51
CA GLN A 132 30.26 15.34 -26.59
C GLN A 132 30.82 15.30 -28.01
N LYS A 133 30.05 15.75 -29.00
CA LYS A 133 30.57 16.02 -30.34
C LYS A 133 29.93 17.29 -30.91
N LEU A 134 30.80 18.30 -31.08
CA LEU A 134 30.61 19.58 -31.78
C LEU A 134 29.89 20.69 -31.02
#